data_AF-A0A352R684-F1
#
_entry.id   AF-A0A352R684-F1
#
_cell.length_a   1.000
_cell.length_b   1.000
_cell.length_c   1.000
_cell.angle_alpha   90.00
_cell.angle_beta   90.00
_cell.angle_gamma   90.00
#
_symmetry.space_group_name_H-M   'P 1'
#
loop_
_entity.id
_entity.type
_entity.pdbx_description
1 polymer ?
#
loop_
_entity_poly.entity_id
_entity_poly.type
_entity_poly.pdbx_seq_one_letter_code
_entity_poly.pdbx_strand_id
1 'polypeptide(L)'
;MNDSQTGFKDIVLAVVVVAIIVAIVYLSFTSYYQNNFKTIETASASTVISAITDAEARQQLESANTCNYPYNWDRSDCVNDPEPKTSLKGIQQAVLTEVINFKRACDAWTGSGGVCNVAVTGGTETNANHVGGPCSHLTGDKADISNTLSVNNYILAKDSAGNYVNFTEDGYRSNGIALYKNNTTGVTYAKESNHWDIGGVGCSK
;
A
#
# COMPACT_ATOMS: atom_id res chain seq x y z
N MET A 1 63.73 17.01 2.53
CA MET A 1 63.00 16.10 1.62
C MET A 1 62.15 15.19 2.50
N ASN A 2 60.83 15.39 2.56
CA ASN A 2 59.79 14.42 2.99
C ASN A 2 58.47 15.13 3.40
N ASP A 3 57.89 15.95 2.51
CA ASP A 3 56.59 16.61 2.82
C ASP A 3 55.58 16.58 1.66
N SER A 4 55.77 15.70 0.67
CA SER A 4 54.87 15.55 -0.48
C SER A 4 54.13 14.20 -0.52
N GLN A 5 54.37 13.33 0.47
CA GLN A 5 53.84 11.94 0.50
C GLN A 5 52.55 11.80 1.31
N THR A 6 52.23 12.75 2.18
CA THR A 6 51.03 12.73 3.04
C THR A 6 49.79 13.16 2.27
N GLY A 7 49.85 14.30 1.57
CA GLY A 7 48.71 14.82 0.80
C GLY A 7 48.25 13.90 -0.34
N PHE A 8 49.15 13.13 -0.96
CA PHE A 8 48.76 12.18 -2.01
C PHE A 8 47.99 10.97 -1.45
N LYS A 9 48.36 10.49 -0.26
CA LYS A 9 47.66 9.37 0.40
C LYS A 9 46.26 9.76 0.86
N ASP A 10 46.10 10.99 1.37
CA ASP A 10 44.80 11.50 1.82
C ASP A 10 43.84 11.72 0.65
N ILE A 11 44.34 12.21 -0.49
CA ILE A 11 43.55 12.34 -1.72
C ILE A 11 43.14 10.96 -2.26
N VAL A 12 44.07 10.00 -2.30
CA VAL A 12 43.76 8.64 -2.75
C VAL A 12 42.71 7.98 -1.84
N LEU A 13 42.84 8.15 -0.52
CA LEU A 13 41.87 7.60 0.43
C LEU A 13 40.48 8.23 0.26
N ALA A 14 40.40 9.56 0.10
CA ALA A 14 39.13 10.25 -0.11
C ALA A 14 38.43 9.79 -1.41
N VAL A 15 39.18 9.61 -2.50
CA VAL A 15 38.65 9.13 -3.78
C VAL A 15 38.11 7.70 -3.65
N VAL A 16 38.84 6.82 -2.94
CA VAL A 16 38.40 5.43 -2.70
C VAL A 16 37.12 5.39 -1.86
N VAL A 17 37.02 6.20 -0.81
CA VAL A 17 35.83 6.25 0.05
C VAL A 17 34.60 6.74 -0.74
N VAL A 18 34.74 7.79 -1.55
CA VAL A 18 33.65 8.29 -2.39
C VAL A 18 33.21 7.24 -3.41
N ALA A 19 34.15 6.54 -4.05
CA ALA A 19 33.84 5.47 -5.00
C ALA A 19 33.05 4.33 -4.33
N ILE A 20 33.41 3.95 -3.11
CA ILE A 20 32.69 2.92 -2.34
C ILE A 20 31.27 3.39 -1.99
N ILE A 21 31.10 4.63 -1.52
CA ILE A 21 29.78 5.18 -1.19
C ILE A 21 28.88 5.21 -2.43
N VAL A 22 29.40 5.67 -3.57
CA VAL A 22 28.66 5.70 -4.84
C VAL A 22 28.27 4.28 -5.26
N ALA A 23 29.17 3.31 -5.14
CA ALA A 23 28.86 1.91 -5.45
C ALA A 23 27.78 1.32 -4.54
N ILE A 24 27.83 1.61 -3.23
CA ILE A 24 26.81 1.15 -2.27
C ILE A 24 25.45 1.78 -2.59
N VAL A 25 25.40 3.10 -2.81
CA VAL A 25 24.15 3.79 -3.17
C VAL A 25 23.58 3.25 -4.47
N TYR A 26 24.44 3.05 -5.49
CA TYR A 26 24.03 2.49 -6.78
C TYR A 26 23.46 1.07 -6.62
N LEU A 27 24.15 0.18 -5.91
CA LEU A 27 23.71 -1.20 -5.67
C LEU A 27 22.41 -1.29 -4.87
N SER A 28 22.27 -0.41 -3.86
CA SER A 28 21.05 -0.28 -3.05
C SER A 28 19.87 0.17 -3.91
N PHE A 29 20.11 1.15 -4.80
CA PHE A 29 19.11 1.68 -5.70
C PHE A 29 18.70 0.66 -6.77
N THR A 30 19.65 -0.08 -7.37
CA THR A 30 19.33 -1.15 -8.33
C THR A 30 18.60 -2.31 -7.68
N SER A 31 18.97 -2.72 -6.46
CA SER A 31 18.27 -3.79 -5.75
C SER A 31 16.85 -3.37 -5.37
N TYR A 32 16.68 -2.11 -4.92
CA TYR A 32 15.36 -1.53 -4.69
C TYR A 32 14.54 -1.48 -5.99
N TYR A 33 15.14 -1.09 -7.12
CA TYR A 33 14.46 -1.06 -8.41
C TYR A 33 14.07 -2.45 -8.92
N GLN A 34 14.97 -3.44 -8.82
CA GLN A 34 14.69 -4.82 -9.27
C GLN A 34 13.62 -5.49 -8.40
N ASN A 35 13.60 -5.21 -7.09
CA ASN A 35 12.62 -5.79 -6.17
C ASN A 35 11.24 -5.12 -6.25
N ASN A 36 11.16 -3.84 -6.66
CA ASN A 36 9.89 -3.09 -6.74
C ASN A 36 9.39 -2.88 -8.18
N PHE A 37 10.23 -3.08 -9.18
CA PHE A 37 9.91 -3.01 -10.61
C PHE A 37 10.52 -4.24 -11.29
N LYS A 38 9.80 -5.37 -11.18
CA LYS A 38 10.07 -6.53 -12.03
C LYS A 38 9.94 -6.07 -13.48
N THR A 39 11.04 -6.17 -14.22
CA THR A 39 11.20 -5.65 -15.58
C THR A 39 10.10 -6.21 -16.48
N ILE A 40 9.32 -5.32 -17.11
CA ILE A 40 8.53 -5.64 -18.29
C ILE A 40 9.55 -5.73 -19.43
N GLU A 41 10.18 -6.89 -19.58
CA GLU A 41 10.98 -7.18 -20.76
C GLU A 41 10.04 -7.43 -21.94
N THR A 42 10.29 -6.71 -23.01
CA THR A 42 9.65 -6.80 -24.31
C THR A 42 9.96 -8.15 -24.98
N ALA A 43 9.21 -9.18 -24.60
CA ALA A 43 8.97 -10.34 -25.44
C ALA A 43 7.55 -10.24 -25.99
N SER A 44 7.43 -10.15 -27.32
CA SER A 44 6.20 -10.32 -28.07
C SER A 44 5.68 -11.76 -27.92
N ALA A 45 5.11 -12.03 -26.76
CA ALA A 45 4.02 -12.97 -26.55
C ALA A 45 2.90 -12.15 -25.95
N SER A 46 1.66 -12.37 -26.38
CA SER A 46 0.49 -11.83 -25.70
C SER A 46 0.55 -12.29 -24.24
N THR A 47 1.14 -11.48 -23.36
CA THR A 47 1.05 -11.66 -21.93
C THR A 47 -0.41 -11.42 -21.64
N VAL A 48 -1.17 -12.50 -21.58
CA VAL A 48 -2.35 -12.51 -20.74
C VAL A 48 -1.83 -12.05 -19.39
N ILE A 49 -2.09 -10.79 -19.01
CA ILE A 49 -1.89 -10.36 -17.63
C ILE A 49 -2.83 -11.28 -16.87
N SER A 50 -2.27 -12.36 -16.34
CA SER A 50 -3.02 -13.32 -15.56
C SER A 50 -3.57 -12.52 -14.39
N ALA A 51 -4.89 -12.51 -14.28
CA ALA A 51 -5.57 -11.92 -13.14
C ALA A 51 -4.91 -12.45 -11.85
N ILE A 52 -4.58 -11.55 -10.92
CA ILE A 52 -3.89 -11.91 -9.68
C ILE A 52 -4.68 -12.99 -8.97
N THR A 53 -4.02 -14.08 -8.62
CA THR A 53 -4.68 -15.15 -7.85
C THR A 53 -4.87 -14.72 -6.40
N ASP A 54 -5.84 -15.31 -5.72
CA ASP A 54 -6.09 -15.03 -4.29
C ASP A 54 -4.82 -15.23 -3.44
N ALA A 55 -4.08 -16.32 -3.71
CA ALA A 55 -2.82 -16.63 -3.03
C ALA A 55 -1.72 -15.59 -3.28
N GLU A 56 -1.54 -15.12 -4.51
CA GLU A 56 -0.56 -14.06 -4.83
C GLU A 56 -0.92 -12.75 -4.14
N ALA A 57 -2.21 -12.39 -4.10
CA ALA A 57 -2.67 -11.19 -3.41
C ALA A 57 -2.41 -11.26 -1.90
N ARG A 58 -2.71 -12.40 -1.27
CA ARG A 58 -2.42 -12.64 0.16
C ARG A 58 -0.92 -12.54 0.45
N GLN A 59 -0.10 -13.16 -0.37
CA GLN A 59 1.36 -13.12 -0.22
C GLN A 59 1.91 -11.69 -0.29
N GLN A 60 1.37 -10.83 -1.17
CA GLN A 60 1.77 -9.43 -1.25
C GLN A 60 1.40 -8.65 0.01
N LEU A 61 0.19 -8.86 0.55
CA LEU A 61 -0.28 -8.21 1.78
C LEU A 61 0.55 -8.64 3.00
N GLU A 62 0.83 -9.94 3.13
CA GLU A 62 1.69 -10.51 4.16
C GLU A 62 3.12 -9.95 4.08
N SER A 63 3.71 -9.93 2.88
CA SER A 63 5.06 -9.38 2.65
C SER A 63 5.16 -7.89 2.98
N ALA A 64 4.05 -7.16 2.86
CA ALA A 64 3.95 -5.75 3.22
C ALA A 64 3.60 -5.52 4.71
N ASN A 65 3.38 -6.57 5.48
CA ASN A 65 3.01 -6.51 6.89
C ASN A 65 1.75 -5.64 7.13
N THR A 66 0.72 -5.76 6.28
CA THR A 66 -0.51 -4.94 6.41
C THR A 66 -1.29 -5.21 7.71
N CYS A 67 -1.07 -6.37 8.29
CA CYS A 67 -1.56 -6.78 9.58
C CYS A 67 -0.38 -6.93 10.54
N ASN A 68 -0.27 -6.05 11.53
CA ASN A 68 0.76 -6.18 12.57
C ASN A 68 0.08 -6.08 13.92
N TYR A 69 -0.46 -7.21 14.40
CA TYR A 69 -1.04 -7.28 15.73
C TYR A 69 0.08 -7.26 16.78
N PRO A 70 0.14 -6.27 17.69
CA PRO A 70 1.21 -6.14 18.68
C PRO A 70 1.14 -7.15 19.82
N TYR A 71 0.32 -8.20 19.71
CA TYR A 71 0.13 -9.23 20.73
C TYR A 71 0.04 -10.59 20.03
N ASN A 72 0.71 -11.59 20.61
CA ASN A 72 0.79 -13.02 20.30
C ASN A 72 -0.54 -13.69 19.89
N TRP A 73 -1.15 -13.23 18.81
CA TRP A 73 -2.23 -13.87 18.12
C TRP A 73 -1.63 -14.38 16.82
N ASP A 74 -1.64 -15.69 16.69
CA ASP A 74 -1.26 -16.47 15.51
C ASP A 74 -2.23 -16.22 14.35
N ARG A 75 -2.38 -14.95 13.95
CA ARG A 75 -3.02 -14.55 12.71
C ARG A 75 -2.01 -13.72 11.94
N SER A 76 -1.16 -14.43 11.21
CA SER A 76 -0.42 -13.90 10.05
C SER A 76 -1.36 -13.38 8.95
N ASP A 77 -2.67 -13.55 9.11
CA ASP A 77 -3.64 -13.27 8.08
C ASP A 77 -3.99 -11.78 8.00
N CYS A 78 -3.41 -11.16 6.97
CA CYS A 78 -3.71 -9.79 6.56
C CYS A 78 -5.08 -9.63 5.89
N VAL A 79 -5.82 -10.74 5.84
CA VAL A 79 -7.17 -10.87 5.32
C VAL A 79 -8.00 -11.58 6.39
N ASN A 80 -9.13 -11.02 6.79
CA ASN A 80 -9.92 -11.49 7.94
C ASN A 80 -10.40 -12.95 7.85
N ASP A 81 -10.63 -13.45 6.63
CA ASP A 81 -11.19 -14.78 6.38
C ASP A 81 -10.56 -15.40 5.10
N PRO A 82 -10.49 -16.74 5.01
CA PRO A 82 -10.09 -17.43 3.79
C PRO A 82 -11.15 -17.34 2.68
N GLU A 83 -10.76 -17.64 1.44
CA GLU A 83 -11.71 -17.86 0.32
C GLU A 83 -12.74 -18.95 0.71
N PRO A 84 -14.03 -18.81 0.35
CA PRO A 84 -14.63 -17.77 -0.49
C PRO A 84 -15.18 -16.55 0.26
N LYS A 85 -15.00 -16.48 1.59
CA LYS A 85 -15.61 -15.41 2.38
C LYS A 85 -14.97 -14.06 2.12
N THR A 86 -13.63 -14.04 2.03
CA THR A 86 -12.88 -12.89 1.52
C THR A 86 -12.00 -13.37 0.37
N SER A 87 -12.50 -13.20 -0.85
CA SER A 87 -11.76 -13.55 -2.07
C SER A 87 -11.00 -12.32 -2.57
N LEU A 88 -9.74 -12.49 -2.94
CA LEU A 88 -8.90 -11.52 -3.64
C LEU A 88 -8.65 -11.94 -5.10
N LYS A 89 -9.31 -13.00 -5.57
CA LYS A 89 -9.12 -13.53 -6.91
C LYS A 89 -9.52 -12.49 -7.96
N GLY A 90 -8.57 -12.06 -8.77
CA GLY A 90 -8.78 -11.05 -9.80
C GLY A 90 -8.84 -9.63 -9.29
N ILE A 91 -8.45 -9.38 -8.03
CA ILE A 91 -8.25 -8.03 -7.53
C ILE A 91 -7.22 -7.30 -8.39
N GLN A 92 -7.44 -6.02 -8.63
CA GLN A 92 -6.49 -5.23 -9.39
C GLN A 92 -5.24 -4.92 -8.57
N GLN A 93 -4.06 -5.00 -9.21
CA GLN A 93 -2.78 -4.66 -8.58
C GLN A 93 -2.79 -3.25 -7.99
N ALA A 94 -3.48 -2.30 -8.63
CA ALA A 94 -3.59 -0.93 -8.15
C ALA A 94 -4.29 -0.85 -6.77
N VAL A 95 -5.34 -1.65 -6.55
CA VAL A 95 -6.07 -1.71 -5.27
C VAL A 95 -5.18 -2.30 -4.18
N LEU A 96 -4.48 -3.41 -4.46
CA LEU A 96 -3.52 -3.99 -3.51
C LEU A 96 -2.40 -3.00 -3.16
N THR A 97 -1.88 -2.31 -4.17
CA THR A 97 -0.83 -1.30 -3.99
C THR A 97 -1.32 -0.15 -3.09
N GLU A 98 -2.57 0.27 -3.25
CA GLU A 98 -3.16 1.30 -2.38
C GLU A 98 -3.30 0.83 -0.93
N VAL A 99 -3.80 -0.39 -0.69
CA VAL A 99 -3.89 -0.98 0.66
C VAL A 99 -2.51 -1.00 1.33
N ILE A 100 -1.49 -1.42 0.60
CA ILE A 100 -0.09 -1.49 1.09
C ILE A 100 0.45 -0.09 1.39
N ASN A 101 0.24 0.88 0.50
CA ASN A 101 0.68 2.26 0.70
C ASN A 101 -0.02 2.91 1.88
N PHE A 102 -1.34 2.70 2.00
CA PHE A 102 -2.14 3.16 3.12
C PHE A 102 -1.60 2.63 4.44
N LYS A 103 -1.32 1.32 4.55
CA LYS A 103 -0.71 0.74 5.75
C LYS A 103 0.56 1.47 6.14
N ARG A 104 1.50 1.58 5.20
CA ARG A 104 2.83 2.16 5.45
C ARG A 104 2.72 3.61 5.92
N ALA A 105 1.85 4.38 5.28
CA ALA A 105 1.63 5.77 5.64
C ALA A 105 0.93 5.90 7.01
N CYS A 106 -0.01 5.01 7.31
CA CYS A 106 -0.70 4.96 8.60
C CYS A 106 0.27 4.57 9.73
N ASP A 107 1.14 3.58 9.54
CA ASP A 107 2.19 3.24 10.52
C ASP A 107 3.13 4.41 10.79
N ALA A 108 3.62 5.05 9.73
CA ALA A 108 4.49 6.21 9.83
C ALA A 108 3.84 7.36 10.62
N TRP A 109 2.52 7.54 10.45
CA TRP A 109 1.75 8.54 11.19
C TRP A 109 1.62 8.22 12.68
N THR A 110 1.52 6.93 13.05
CA THR A 110 1.42 6.53 14.47
C THR A 110 2.71 6.71 15.28
N GLY A 111 3.83 7.04 14.62
CA GLY A 111 5.11 7.34 15.29
C GLY A 111 5.84 6.13 15.85
N SER A 112 6.91 6.37 16.61
CA SER A 112 7.78 5.31 17.15
C SER A 112 7.05 4.47 18.20
N GLY A 113 6.58 3.29 17.79
CA GLY A 113 5.88 2.30 18.64
C GLY A 113 4.40 2.13 18.34
N GLY A 114 3.84 2.97 17.45
CA GLY A 114 2.47 2.81 16.98
C GLY A 114 2.39 1.85 15.79
N VAL A 115 1.24 1.19 15.65
CA VAL A 115 0.96 0.29 14.53
C VAL A 115 -0.46 0.51 14.06
N CYS A 116 -0.64 0.62 12.75
CA CYS A 116 -1.95 0.71 12.13
C CYS A 116 -2.41 -0.66 11.68
N ASN A 117 -3.49 -1.18 12.28
CA ASN A 117 -3.98 -2.51 11.96
C ASN A 117 -4.92 -2.41 10.75
N VAL A 118 -4.43 -2.84 9.59
CA VAL A 118 -5.15 -2.80 8.30
C VAL A 118 -5.35 -4.23 7.81
N ALA A 119 -6.43 -4.87 8.26
CA ALA A 119 -6.85 -6.14 7.70
C ALA A 119 -7.77 -5.90 6.50
N VAL A 120 -7.56 -6.62 5.41
CA VAL A 120 -8.52 -6.65 4.30
C VAL A 120 -9.71 -7.49 4.73
N THR A 121 -10.91 -6.90 4.69
CA THR A 121 -12.15 -7.53 5.16
C THR A 121 -13.07 -7.99 4.04
N GLY A 122 -12.77 -7.57 2.81
CA GLY A 122 -13.54 -7.79 1.59
C GLY A 122 -12.65 -7.45 0.39
N GLY A 123 -12.87 -8.11 -0.75
CA GLY A 123 -12.01 -7.99 -1.93
C GLY A 123 -12.79 -8.16 -3.21
N THR A 124 -12.38 -9.10 -4.06
CA THR A 124 -13.21 -9.54 -5.18
C THR A 124 -14.33 -10.45 -4.69
N GLU A 125 -15.42 -9.81 -4.27
CA GLU A 125 -16.63 -10.47 -3.78
C GLU A 125 -17.51 -10.87 -4.96
N THR A 126 -17.53 -12.18 -5.27
CA THR A 126 -18.29 -12.73 -6.39
C THR A 126 -19.70 -13.18 -6.01
N ASN A 127 -20.14 -12.89 -4.79
CA ASN A 127 -21.50 -13.21 -4.35
C ASN A 127 -22.50 -12.24 -5.02
N ALA A 128 -23.67 -12.74 -5.38
CA ALA A 128 -24.68 -12.01 -6.18
C ALA A 128 -25.29 -10.77 -5.49
N ASN A 129 -24.81 -10.40 -4.30
CA ASN A 129 -25.36 -9.33 -3.47
C ASN A 129 -24.65 -7.98 -3.66
N HIS A 130 -23.53 -7.93 -4.38
CA HIS A 130 -22.82 -6.69 -4.68
C HIS A 130 -23.23 -6.24 -6.09
N VAL A 131 -23.75 -5.01 -6.18
CA VAL A 131 -24.22 -4.45 -7.46
C VAL A 131 -23.02 -4.39 -8.41
N GLY A 132 -23.12 -5.15 -9.51
CA GLY A 132 -22.12 -5.11 -10.57
C GLY A 132 -22.05 -3.73 -11.22
N GLY A 133 -20.87 -3.38 -11.71
CA GLY A 133 -20.62 -2.13 -12.41
C GLY A 133 -19.12 -1.87 -12.54
N PRO A 134 -18.73 -0.88 -13.34
CA PRO A 134 -17.38 -0.33 -13.28
C PRO A 134 -17.07 0.06 -11.83
N CYS A 135 -15.85 -0.20 -11.35
CA CYS A 135 -15.44 0.20 -10.00
C CYS A 135 -16.19 -0.52 -8.86
N SER A 136 -16.30 -1.85 -8.95
CA SER A 136 -16.98 -2.68 -7.97
C SER A 136 -16.08 -3.78 -7.40
N HIS A 137 -16.53 -4.42 -6.33
CA HIS A 137 -15.90 -5.65 -5.82
C HIS A 137 -15.85 -6.73 -6.88
N LEU A 138 -16.90 -6.87 -7.69
CA LEU A 138 -16.99 -7.88 -8.75
C LEU A 138 -15.89 -7.75 -9.82
N THR A 139 -15.40 -6.53 -10.07
CA THR A 139 -14.34 -6.27 -11.06
C THR A 139 -12.95 -6.18 -10.44
N GLY A 140 -12.83 -6.42 -9.12
CA GLY A 140 -11.56 -6.30 -8.40
C GLY A 140 -11.07 -4.85 -8.25
N ASP A 141 -11.93 -3.87 -8.50
CA ASP A 141 -11.64 -2.44 -8.37
C ASP A 141 -11.86 -1.90 -6.94
N LYS A 142 -12.33 -2.72 -6.01
CA LYS A 142 -12.53 -2.34 -4.62
C LYS A 142 -11.95 -3.36 -3.66
N ALA A 143 -11.55 -2.88 -2.49
CA ALA A 143 -11.24 -3.70 -1.34
C ALA A 143 -11.78 -3.03 -0.08
N ASP A 144 -12.19 -3.85 0.89
CA ASP A 144 -12.60 -3.38 2.20
C ASP A 144 -11.43 -3.53 3.16
N ILE A 145 -11.20 -2.51 3.97
CA ILE A 145 -10.26 -2.60 5.09
C ILE A 145 -10.97 -2.40 6.43
N SER A 146 -10.37 -2.98 7.47
CA SER A 146 -10.89 -2.97 8.82
C SER A 146 -11.14 -1.56 9.37
N ASN A 147 -12.29 -1.34 10.01
CA ASN A 147 -12.68 -0.09 10.67
C ASN A 147 -12.07 0.05 12.09
N THR A 148 -10.75 -0.16 12.22
CA THR A 148 -10.07 -0.06 13.52
C THR A 148 -9.89 1.40 13.96
N LEU A 149 -9.59 1.62 15.25
CA LEU A 149 -9.36 2.96 15.77
C LEU A 149 -8.18 3.67 15.08
N SER A 150 -7.08 2.97 14.80
CA SER A 150 -5.92 3.56 14.12
C SER A 150 -6.22 3.92 12.67
N VAL A 151 -6.94 3.08 11.94
CA VAL A 151 -7.43 3.39 10.58
C VAL A 151 -8.31 4.63 10.60
N ASN A 152 -9.30 4.67 11.49
CA ASN A 152 -10.18 5.83 11.64
C ASN A 152 -9.42 7.11 11.97
N ASN A 153 -8.53 7.06 12.94
CA ASN A 153 -7.79 8.23 13.39
C ASN A 153 -6.85 8.75 12.30
N TYR A 154 -6.26 7.86 11.49
CA TYR A 154 -5.41 8.26 10.38
C TYR A 154 -6.19 8.93 9.26
N ILE A 155 -7.30 8.33 8.82
CA ILE A 155 -8.14 8.89 7.75
C ILE A 155 -8.78 10.21 8.18
N LEU A 156 -9.28 10.26 9.42
CA LEU A 156 -10.00 11.41 9.97
C LEU A 156 -9.10 12.38 10.74
N ALA A 157 -7.77 12.23 10.67
CA ALA A 157 -6.82 13.09 11.34
C ALA A 157 -7.03 14.54 10.91
N LYS A 158 -7.16 15.45 11.89
CA LYS A 158 -7.30 16.89 11.66
C LYS A 158 -6.19 17.68 12.34
N ASP A 159 -5.79 18.78 11.71
CA ASP A 159 -4.90 19.77 12.30
C ASP A 159 -5.63 20.62 13.36
N SER A 160 -4.92 21.54 14.01
CA SER A 160 -5.50 22.46 15.00
C SER A 160 -6.52 23.44 14.43
N ALA A 161 -6.56 23.63 13.12
CA ALA A 161 -7.54 24.46 12.42
C ALA A 161 -8.77 23.65 11.97
N GLY A 162 -8.78 22.34 12.20
CA GLY A 162 -9.88 21.44 11.83
C GLY A 162 -9.82 20.92 10.39
N ASN A 163 -8.71 21.14 9.67
CA ASN A 163 -8.51 20.62 8.32
C ASN A 163 -8.01 19.18 8.38
N TYR A 164 -8.46 18.33 7.47
CA TYR A 164 -7.92 16.98 7.35
C TYR A 164 -6.44 17.01 6.94
N VAL A 165 -5.64 16.14 7.55
CA VAL A 165 -4.19 16.09 7.34
C VAL A 165 -3.84 15.15 6.20
N ASN A 166 -4.34 13.91 6.26
CA ASN A 166 -3.95 12.84 5.33
C ASN A 166 -4.95 12.68 4.16
N PHE A 167 -6.19 13.10 4.38
CA PHE A 167 -7.29 12.98 3.43
C PHE A 167 -7.95 14.34 3.20
N THR A 168 -8.88 14.40 2.25
CA THR A 168 -9.79 15.52 2.04
C THR A 168 -11.20 14.97 1.95
N GLU A 169 -12.19 15.63 2.56
CA GLU A 169 -13.60 15.29 2.34
C GLU A 169 -13.97 15.40 0.86
N ASP A 170 -14.57 14.35 0.32
CA ASP A 170 -14.97 14.24 -1.08
C ASP A 170 -16.50 14.07 -1.19
N GLY A 171 -17.26 14.70 -0.29
CA GLY A 171 -18.73 14.66 -0.29
C GLY A 171 -19.29 13.29 0.11
N TYR A 172 -20.37 12.87 -0.55
CA TYR A 172 -21.15 11.69 -0.19
C TYR A 172 -21.52 10.85 -1.42
N ARG A 173 -21.63 9.54 -1.24
CA ARG A 173 -22.28 8.64 -2.21
C ARG A 173 -23.80 8.88 -2.23
N SER A 174 -24.47 8.37 -3.26
CA SER A 174 -25.94 8.46 -3.42
C SER A 174 -26.72 7.88 -2.23
N ASN A 175 -26.15 6.91 -1.51
CA ASN A 175 -26.71 6.31 -0.29
C ASN A 175 -26.33 7.05 1.01
N GLY A 176 -25.72 8.23 0.92
CA GLY A 176 -25.38 9.09 2.07
C GLY A 176 -24.09 8.73 2.79
N ILE A 177 -23.28 7.81 2.25
CA ILE A 177 -21.99 7.43 2.84
C ILE A 177 -20.95 8.51 2.54
N ALA A 178 -20.27 9.01 3.58
CA ALA A 178 -19.21 10.01 3.45
C ALA A 178 -17.99 9.46 2.71
N LEU A 179 -17.42 10.30 1.84
CA LEU A 179 -16.26 9.99 1.01
C LEU A 179 -15.06 10.82 1.44
N TYR A 180 -13.88 10.19 1.40
CA TYR A 180 -12.61 10.80 1.78
C TYR A 180 -11.58 10.45 0.72
N LYS A 181 -10.96 11.46 0.12
CA LYS A 181 -9.93 11.26 -0.89
C LYS A 181 -8.55 11.30 -0.23
N ASN A 182 -7.74 10.27 -0.47
CA ASN A 182 -6.35 10.24 -0.03
C ASN A 182 -5.58 11.37 -0.72
N ASN A 183 -4.94 12.25 0.06
CA ASN A 183 -4.25 13.43 -0.49
C ASN A 183 -3.02 13.09 -1.33
N THR A 184 -2.45 11.89 -1.13
CA THR A 184 -1.23 11.45 -1.83
C THR A 184 -1.54 10.69 -3.11
N THR A 185 -2.51 9.77 -3.07
CA THR A 185 -2.80 8.84 -4.17
C THR A 185 -4.02 9.25 -4.99
N GLY A 186 -4.86 10.13 -4.45
CA GLY A 186 -6.12 10.55 -5.07
C GLY A 186 -7.22 9.50 -5.01
N VAL A 187 -6.98 8.35 -4.37
CA VAL A 187 -7.97 7.28 -4.21
C VAL A 187 -9.05 7.69 -3.22
N THR A 188 -10.30 7.39 -3.54
CA THR A 188 -11.46 7.67 -2.67
C THR A 188 -11.77 6.48 -1.76
N TYR A 189 -12.01 6.80 -0.50
CA TYR A 189 -12.37 5.90 0.58
C TYR A 189 -13.80 6.21 1.01
N ALA A 190 -14.60 5.19 1.33
CA ALA A 190 -15.94 5.38 1.87
C ALA A 190 -16.08 4.70 3.24
N LYS A 191 -16.63 5.43 4.21
CA LYS A 191 -16.82 4.90 5.57
C LYS A 191 -18.14 4.14 5.67
N GLU A 192 -18.08 2.84 5.45
CA GLU A 192 -19.24 1.95 5.67
C GLU A 192 -19.24 1.46 7.12
N SER A 193 -20.42 1.20 7.70
CA SER A 193 -20.62 0.98 9.15
C SER A 193 -19.48 0.24 9.88
N ASN A 194 -19.03 -0.90 9.34
CA ASN A 194 -18.03 -1.79 9.95
C ASN A 194 -16.70 -1.91 9.16
N HIS A 195 -16.52 -1.21 8.04
CA HIS A 195 -15.31 -1.25 7.21
C HIS A 195 -15.11 0.04 6.42
N TRP A 196 -13.93 0.20 5.83
CA TRP A 196 -13.69 1.24 4.85
C TRP A 196 -13.57 0.63 3.47
N ASP A 197 -14.38 1.09 2.54
CA ASP A 197 -14.19 0.82 1.12
C ASP A 197 -13.00 1.61 0.60
N ILE A 198 -12.14 0.97 -0.18
CA ILE A 198 -11.11 1.62 -0.98
C ILE A 198 -11.46 1.43 -2.45
N GLY A 199 -11.58 2.52 -3.21
CA GLY A 199 -11.78 2.46 -4.66
C GLY A 199 -10.48 2.31 -5.45
N GLY A 200 -10.57 1.81 -6.67
CA GLY A 200 -9.46 1.79 -7.62
C GLY A 200 -9.06 3.19 -8.08
N VAL A 201 -7.80 3.34 -8.53
CA VAL A 201 -7.34 4.58 -9.17
C VAL A 201 -8.14 4.81 -10.47
N GLY A 202 -8.81 5.95 -10.60
CA GLY A 202 -9.67 6.27 -11.75
C GLY A 202 -11.15 5.92 -11.54
N CYS A 203 -11.50 5.34 -10.39
CA CYS A 203 -12.88 5.13 -9.96
C CYS A 203 -13.43 6.34 -9.22
N SER A 204 -13.56 7.46 -9.93
CA SER A 204 -14.24 8.65 -9.43
C SER A 204 -15.73 8.64 -9.82
N LYS A 205 -16.58 8.79 -8.80
CA LYS A 205 -18.05 9.01 -8.74
C LYS A 205 -18.88 8.75 -10.00
#